data_AF-A0A419DC95-F1
#
_entry.id   AF-A0A419DC95-F1
#
_cell.length_a   1.000
_cell.length_b   1.000
_cell.length_c   1.000
_cell.angle_alpha   90.00
_cell.angle_beta   90.00
_cell.angle_gamma   90.00
#
_symmetry.space_group_name_H-M   'P 1'
#
loop_
_entity.id
_entity.type
_entity.pdbx_description
1 polymer ?
#
loop_
_entity_poly.entity_id
_entity_poly.type
_entity_poly.pdbx_seq_one_letter_code
_entity_poly.pdbx_strand_id
1 'polypeptide(L)'
;MELITIITLIDFIQWFAVVLASLVSLLTLYNAAKLRSGVLAMATYAFGAGMLCLAAAFFLLAIPDLNSSLTVDWLYRILFVIGFSMLGLGSFKIYKMSQV
;
A
#
# COMPACT_ATOMS: atom_id res chain seq x y z
N MET A 1 24.42 16.48 14.53
CA MET A 1 24.66 15.03 14.37
C MET A 1 23.34 14.27 14.43
N GLU A 2 22.49 14.53 15.43
CA GLU A 2 21.18 13.87 15.59
C GLU A 2 20.19 14.06 14.42
N LEU A 3 20.13 15.25 13.82
CA LEU A 3 19.21 15.53 12.70
C LEU A 3 19.49 14.66 11.45
N ILE A 4 20.77 14.45 11.13
CA ILE A 4 21.19 13.63 9.98
C ILE A 4 20.79 12.17 10.22
N THR A 5 20.96 11.68 11.46
CA THR A 5 20.59 10.32 11.84
C THR A 5 19.08 10.10 11.72
N ILE A 6 18.27 11.09 12.12
CA ILE A 6 16.80 11.03 12.02
C ILE A 6 16.34 10.97 10.56
N ILE A 7 16.90 11.82 9.69
CA ILE A 7 16.55 11.82 8.26
C ILE A 7 16.90 10.47 7.62
N THR A 8 18.10 9.95 7.87
CA THR A 8 18.52 8.64 7.32
C THR A 8 17.66 7.48 7.81
N LEU A 9 17.13 7.56 9.02
CA LEU A 9 16.24 6.55 9.57
C LEU A 9 14.85 6.59 8.91
N ILE A 10 14.32 7.79 8.68
CA ILE A 10 13.02 7.99 8.00
C ILE A 10 13.09 7.44 6.58
N ASP A 11 14.15 7.78 5.83
CA ASP A 11 14.35 7.29 4.47
C ASP A 11 14.43 5.77 4.42
N PHE A 12 15.17 5.16 5.35
CA PHE A 12 15.27 3.71 5.46
C PHE A 12 13.91 3.05 5.73
N ILE A 13 13.12 3.60 6.65
CA ILE A 13 11.78 3.08 6.98
C ILE A 13 10.85 3.19 5.77
N GLN A 14 10.90 4.30 5.03
CA GLN A 14 10.06 4.48 3.84
C GLN A 14 10.40 3.48 2.74
N TRP A 15 11.69 3.28 2.43
CA TRP A 15 12.11 2.27 1.45
C TRP A 15 11.75 0.85 1.89
N PHE A 16 11.90 0.55 3.18
CA PHE A 16 11.46 -0.73 3.73
C PHE A 16 9.94 -0.94 3.59
N ALA A 17 9.15 0.12 3.83
CA ALA A 17 7.70 0.09 3.63
C ALA A 17 7.32 -0.14 2.16
N VAL A 18 8.01 0.48 1.20
CA VAL A 18 7.80 0.24 -0.24
C VAL A 18 7.99 -1.25 -0.58
N VAL A 19 9.11 -1.83 -0.13
CA VAL A 19 9.45 -3.23 -0.42
C VAL A 19 8.42 -4.17 0.21
N LEU A 20 8.09 -3.99 1.49
CA LEU A 20 7.09 -4.80 2.18
C LEU A 20 5.71 -4.69 1.54
N ALA A 21 5.24 -3.47 1.27
CA ALA A 21 3.93 -3.27 0.66
C ALA A 21 3.84 -3.90 -0.74
N SER A 22 4.92 -3.82 -1.51
CA SER A 22 5.03 -4.46 -2.83
C SER A 22 4.99 -5.99 -2.73
N LEU A 23 5.73 -6.59 -1.80
CA LEU A 23 5.74 -8.04 -1.58
C LEU A 23 4.36 -8.54 -1.12
N VAL A 24 3.75 -7.87 -0.14
CA VAL A 24 2.40 -8.22 0.35
C VAL A 24 1.38 -8.09 -0.78
N SER A 25 1.45 -7.02 -1.56
CA SER A 25 0.60 -6.83 -2.74
C SER A 25 0.74 -7.98 -3.74
N LEU A 26 1.97 -8.33 -4.15
CA LEU A 26 2.24 -9.40 -5.10
C LEU A 26 1.71 -10.76 -4.62
N LEU A 27 2.00 -11.12 -3.36
CA LEU A 27 1.51 -12.36 -2.76
C LEU A 27 -0.02 -12.38 -2.70
N THR A 28 -0.64 -11.26 -2.33
CA THR A 28 -2.09 -11.15 -2.24
C THR A 28 -2.75 -11.28 -3.62
N LEU A 29 -2.24 -10.56 -4.62
CA LEU A 29 -2.78 -10.60 -5.98
C LEU A 29 -2.56 -11.95 -6.65
N TYR A 30 -1.43 -12.61 -6.38
CA TYR A 30 -1.18 -13.98 -6.82
C TYR A 30 -2.19 -14.97 -6.23
N ASN A 31 -2.47 -14.84 -4.93
CA ASN A 31 -3.49 -15.66 -4.27
C ASN A 31 -4.90 -15.34 -4.82
N ALA A 32 -5.22 -14.06 -5.03
CA ALA A 32 -6.49 -13.65 -5.62
C ALA A 32 -6.71 -14.26 -7.01
N ALA A 33 -5.67 -14.30 -7.85
CA ALA A 33 -5.71 -14.91 -9.18
C ALA A 33 -5.96 -16.42 -9.15
N LYS A 34 -5.50 -17.11 -8.10
CA LYS A 34 -5.77 -18.55 -7.93
C LYS A 34 -7.19 -18.86 -7.49
N LEU A 35 -7.89 -17.93 -6.83
CA LEU A 35 -9.20 -18.17 -6.22
C LEU A 35 -10.37 -18.32 -7.22
N ARG A 36 -10.13 -18.40 -8.53
CA ARG A 36 -11.10 -18.80 -9.59
C ARG A 36 -12.49 -18.12 -9.57
N SER A 37 -12.58 -16.90 -9.04
CA SER A 37 -13.79 -16.07 -8.86
C SER A 37 -14.56 -16.30 -7.54
N GLY A 38 -15.26 -15.27 -7.10
CA GLY A 38 -16.00 -15.26 -5.82
C GLY A 38 -15.73 -14.00 -5.01
N VAL A 39 -16.53 -13.78 -3.97
CA VAL A 39 -16.42 -12.57 -3.14
C VAL A 39 -15.08 -12.56 -2.37
N LEU A 40 -14.50 -13.73 -2.05
CA LEU A 40 -13.17 -13.84 -1.43
C LEU A 40 -12.08 -13.39 -2.39
N ALA A 41 -12.15 -13.84 -3.66
CA ALA A 41 -11.21 -13.40 -4.70
C ALA A 41 -11.28 -11.89 -4.89
N MET A 42 -12.49 -11.31 -5.00
CA MET A 42 -12.67 -9.86 -5.13
C MET A 42 -12.17 -9.07 -3.91
N ALA A 43 -12.39 -9.57 -2.70
CA ALA A 43 -11.88 -8.95 -1.48
C ALA A 43 -10.35 -8.99 -1.43
N THR A 44 -9.75 -10.10 -1.84
CA THR A 44 -8.30 -10.29 -1.91
C THR A 44 -7.68 -9.40 -2.98
N TYR A 45 -8.32 -9.24 -4.15
CA TYR A 45 -7.92 -8.27 -5.17
C TYR A 45 -7.95 -6.83 -4.65
N ALA A 46 -9.03 -6.44 -3.96
CA ALA A 46 -9.14 -5.11 -3.37
C ALA A 46 -8.05 -4.86 -2.33
N PHE A 47 -7.77 -5.84 -1.46
CA PHE A 47 -6.68 -5.75 -0.47
C PHE A 47 -5.31 -5.59 -1.15
N GLY A 48 -5.01 -6.45 -2.13
CA GLY A 48 -3.73 -6.40 -2.86
C GLY A 48 -3.53 -5.09 -3.62
N ALA A 49 -4.56 -4.62 -4.33
CA ALA A 49 -4.53 -3.33 -5.01
C ALA A 49 -4.38 -2.15 -4.03
N GLY A 50 -4.99 -2.23 -2.84
CA GLY A 50 -4.78 -1.27 -1.76
C GLY A 50 -3.32 -1.21 -1.31
N MET A 51 -2.69 -2.37 -1.08
CA MET A 51 -1.26 -2.46 -0.76
C MET A 51 -0.37 -1.91 -1.88
N LEU A 52 -0.74 -2.11 -3.15
CA LEU A 52 0.00 -1.56 -4.30
C LEU A 52 -0.09 -0.03 -4.35
N CYS A 53 -1.25 0.55 -4.04
CA CYS A 53 -1.42 2.00 -3.92
C CYS A 53 -0.56 2.57 -2.79
N LEU A 54 -0.50 1.89 -1.63
CA LEU A 54 0.38 2.29 -0.53
C LEU A 54 1.86 2.22 -0.93
N ALA A 55 2.28 1.16 -1.63
CA ALA A 55 3.64 1.02 -2.13
C ALA A 55 4.02 2.18 -3.06
N ALA A 56 3.12 2.55 -3.99
CA ALA A 56 3.33 3.70 -4.87
C ALA A 56 3.39 5.02 -4.11
N ALA A 57 2.55 5.21 -3.08
CA ALA A 57 2.57 6.40 -2.23
C ALA A 57 3.90 6.53 -1.46
N PHE A 58 4.36 5.44 -0.83
CA PHE A 58 5.64 5.43 -0.13
C PHE A 58 6.82 5.62 -1.09
N PHE A 59 6.73 5.10 -2.31
CA PHE A 59 7.77 5.29 -3.33
C PHE A 59 7.88 6.75 -3.75
N LEU A 60 6.76 7.43 -3.97
CA LEU A 60 6.75 8.87 -4.27
C LEU A 60 7.30 9.69 -3.10
N LEU A 61 6.98 9.31 -1.86
CA LEU A 61 7.47 9.98 -0.65
C LEU A 61 8.99 9.81 -0.46
N ALA A 62 9.53 8.65 -0.88
CA ALA A 62 10.94 8.29 -0.70
C ALA A 62 11.90 8.92 -1.72
N ILE A 63 11.39 9.68 -2.72
CA ILE A 63 12.21 10.35 -3.73
C ILE A 63 12.21 11.86 -3.44
N PRO A 64 13.32 12.41 -2.90
CA PRO A 64 13.39 13.80 -2.44
C PRO A 64 13.12 14.83 -3.55
N ASP A 65 13.62 14.59 -4.76
CA ASP A 65 13.52 15.54 -5.88
C ASP A 65 12.08 15.65 -6.42
N LEU A 66 11.30 14.56 -6.37
CA LEU A 66 9.90 14.55 -6.77
C LEU A 66 8.99 15.21 -5.73
N ASN A 67 9.39 15.20 -4.46
CA ASN A 67 8.58 15.70 -3.35
C ASN A 67 8.54 17.24 -3.25
N SER A 68 9.31 17.96 -4.10
CA SER A 68 9.33 19.43 -4.15
C SER A 68 8.11 20.04 -4.86
N SER A 69 7.30 19.23 -5.54
CA SER A 69 6.12 19.67 -6.29
C SER A 69 4.83 19.42 -5.53
N LEU A 70 4.01 20.47 -5.36
CA LEU A 70 2.65 20.41 -4.80
C LEU A 70 1.80 19.28 -5.41
N THR A 71 2.00 18.97 -6.69
CA THR A 71 1.27 17.90 -7.40
C THR A 71 1.61 16.52 -6.88
N VAL A 72 2.90 16.24 -6.61
CA VAL A 72 3.35 14.94 -6.06
C VAL A 72 2.88 14.78 -4.63
N ASP A 73 2.85 15.89 -3.88
CA ASP A 73 2.33 15.98 -2.52
C ASP A 73 0.86 15.54 -2.42
N TRP A 74 0.01 16.06 -3.31
CA TRP A 74 -1.39 15.64 -3.39
C TRP A 74 -1.54 14.20 -3.90
N LEU A 75 -0.69 13.78 -4.84
CA LEU A 75 -0.78 12.45 -5.44
C LEU A 75 -0.55 11.34 -4.41
N TYR A 76 0.53 11.38 -3.61
CA TYR A 76 0.75 10.32 -2.61
C TYR A 76 -0.33 10.35 -1.52
N ARG A 77 -0.88 11.52 -1.16
CA ARG A 77 -2.00 11.62 -0.20
C ARG A 77 -3.26 10.95 -0.72
N ILE A 78 -3.61 11.19 -1.99
CA ILE A 78 -4.73 10.52 -2.64
C ILE A 78 -4.49 9.02 -2.71
N LEU A 79 -3.28 8.58 -3.07
CA LEU A 79 -2.91 7.16 -3.09
C LEU A 79 -3.01 6.52 -1.70
N PHE A 80 -2.64 7.23 -0.62
CA PHE A 80 -2.84 6.75 0.75
C PHE A 80 -4.33 6.57 1.07
N VAL A 81 -5.16 7.58 0.79
CA VAL A 81 -6.61 7.51 1.04
C VAL A 81 -7.25 6.36 0.28
N ILE A 82 -6.94 6.21 -1.01
CA ILE A 82 -7.44 5.10 -1.84
C ILE A 82 -6.93 3.76 -1.31
N GLY A 83 -5.63 3.67 -1.03
CA GLY A 83 -4.99 2.45 -0.52
C GLY A 83 -5.62 1.96 0.79
N PHE A 84 -5.74 2.83 1.78
CA PHE A 84 -6.37 2.50 3.06
C PHE A 84 -7.86 2.17 2.92
N SER A 85 -8.59 2.86 2.05
CA SER A 85 -10.01 2.56 1.81
C SER A 85 -10.20 1.19 1.18
N MET A 86 -9.36 0.83 0.20
CA MET A 86 -9.40 -0.49 -0.44
C MET A 86 -9.00 -1.60 0.54
N LEU A 87 -8.00 -1.38 1.40
CA LEU A 87 -7.64 -2.31 2.46
C LEU A 87 -8.79 -2.53 3.43
N GLY A 88 -9.41 -1.45 3.92
CA GLY A 88 -10.56 -1.53 4.81
C GLY A 88 -11.72 -2.32 4.21
N LEU A 89 -12.05 -2.07 2.94
CA LEU A 89 -13.10 -2.80 2.22
C LEU A 89 -12.74 -4.28 2.01
N GLY A 90 -11.51 -4.57 1.62
CA GLY A 90 -11.01 -5.94 1.44
C GLY A 90 -11.06 -6.72 2.76
N SER A 91 -10.50 -6.17 3.83
CA SER A 91 -10.51 -6.76 5.16
C SER A 91 -11.91 -6.97 5.72
N PHE A 92 -12.82 -6.00 5.53
CA PHE A 92 -14.20 -6.12 5.97
C PHE A 92 -14.93 -7.28 5.27
N LYS A 93 -14.75 -7.44 3.96
CA LYS A 93 -15.36 -8.54 3.21
C LYS A 93 -14.81 -9.90 3.63
N ILE A 94 -13.50 -10.01 3.87
CA ILE A 94 -12.87 -11.23 4.38
C ILE A 94 -13.41 -11.55 5.79
N TYR A 95 -13.50 -10.56 6.67
CA TYR A 95 -14.04 -10.72 8.01
C TYR A 95 -15.49 -11.21 7.99
N LYS A 96 -16.36 -10.59 7.19
CA LYS A 96 -17.75 -11.04 7.04
C LYS A 96 -17.89 -12.48 6.57
N MET A 97 -16.96 -12.98 5.76
CA MET A 97 -16.97 -14.39 5.35
C MET A 97 -16.58 -15.33 6.46
N SER A 98 -15.62 -14.93 7.30
CA SER A 98 -15.19 -15.78 8.43
C SER A 98 -16.24 -15.95 9.53
N GLN A 99 -17.32 -15.17 9.47
CA GLN A 99 -18.46 -15.25 10.40
C GLN A 99 -19.60 -16.16 9.91
N VAL A 100 -19.52 -16.67 8.68
CA VAL A 100 -20.49 -17.61 8.09
C VAL A 100 -19.96 -19.03 8.23
#